data_AF-A0A7I9V696-F1
#
_entry.id   AF-A0A7I9V696-F1
#
_cell.length_a   1.000
_cell.length_b   1.000
_cell.length_c   1.000
_cell.angle_alpha   90.00
_cell.angle_beta   90.00
_cell.angle_gamma   90.00
#
_symmetry.space_group_name_H-M   'P 1'
#
loop_
_entity.id
_entity.type
_entity.pdbx_description
1 polymer ?
#
loop_
_entity_poly.entity_id
_entity_poly.type
_entity_poly.pdbx_seq_one_letter_code
_entity_poly.pdbx_strand_id
1 'polypeptide(L)'
;MTERVDAGDVRELMGLHSAAARILVGWFVLTYGVLAATTAEPGGLLFELAGWALVSIAAVGVITAVGDPLPLGWTAFMTAAGPGATLLVLSTLPATPGALQLWPLSASTAVATYMCVRGRTLCGWASMILAIAVTMVWASVSGQGAGYGFTVSLINLAPLVMATFFAWTIRPAARDIFLLRLQGTQRAAAEAAHRAVLDERDRQLVGLDTLARPLLERLTDPSALSDEERRACGLLEAQLRDSLRARSLAVPVVTEAARSARGRGVDVMLLDDHGLDNAPADTVDRIVGTVAESLDSTESGTLTIRILPPGREWLMTVVQSAGDVIDRRVYDSDGLLGHVS
;
A
#
# COMPACT_ATOMS: atom_id res chain seq x y z
N MET A 1 -1.01 2.42 -18.10
CA MET A 1 -0.37 3.38 -17.18
C MET A 1 0.24 2.56 -16.05
N THR A 2 1.48 2.10 -16.24
CA THR A 2 2.19 1.26 -15.28
C THR A 2 2.73 2.15 -14.17
N GLU A 3 1.96 2.25 -13.08
CA GLU A 3 2.46 2.73 -11.80
C GLU A 3 3.59 1.80 -11.36
N ARG A 4 4.83 2.23 -11.58
CA ARG A 4 5.96 1.69 -10.84
C ARG A 4 5.73 2.09 -9.40
N VAL A 5 5.25 1.13 -8.60
CA VAL A 5 5.35 1.20 -7.15
C VAL A 5 6.81 1.50 -6.85
N ASP A 6 7.10 2.74 -6.43
CA ASP A 6 8.41 3.16 -5.99
C ASP A 6 8.80 2.21 -4.86
N ALA A 7 9.72 1.29 -5.16
CA ALA A 7 10.36 0.49 -4.14
C ALA A 7 10.98 1.50 -3.17
N GLY A 8 10.44 1.55 -1.95
CA GLY A 8 10.66 2.60 -0.97
C GLY A 8 12.08 3.15 -0.99
N ASP A 9 12.16 4.48 -1.03
CA ASP A 9 13.42 5.22 -1.14
C ASP A 9 14.42 4.66 -0.12
N VAL A 10 15.56 4.14 -0.58
CA VAL A 10 16.59 3.56 0.30
C VAL A 10 17.06 4.58 1.35
N ARG A 11 16.79 5.88 1.12
CA ARG A 11 16.97 6.96 2.10
C ARG A 11 16.14 6.79 3.37
N GLU A 12 14.92 6.26 3.29
CA GLU A 12 14.11 5.91 4.48
C GLU A 12 14.75 4.73 5.22
N LEU A 13 15.15 3.72 4.46
CA LEU A 13 15.84 2.51 4.92
C LEU A 13 17.16 2.81 5.66
N MET A 14 17.90 3.81 5.18
CA MET A 14 19.19 4.24 5.75
C MET A 14 19.06 5.40 6.74
N GLY A 15 17.83 5.86 7.03
CA GLY A 15 17.59 6.97 7.96
C GLY A 15 18.19 8.30 7.50
N LEU A 16 18.42 8.50 6.20
CA LEU A 16 19.01 9.74 5.68
C LEU A 16 18.08 10.96 5.84
N HIS A 17 16.77 10.74 6.01
CA HIS A 17 15.81 11.80 6.36
C HIS A 17 15.76 12.11 7.87
N SER A 18 16.50 11.36 8.70
CA SER A 18 16.46 11.53 10.15
C SER A 18 17.06 12.87 10.61
N ALA A 19 16.64 13.33 11.79
CA ALA A 19 17.29 14.45 12.46
C ALA A 19 18.79 14.18 12.70
N ALA A 20 19.16 12.92 12.97
CA ALA A 20 20.56 12.52 13.14
C ALA A 20 21.40 12.73 11.88
N ALA A 21 20.88 12.39 10.69
CA ALA A 21 21.59 12.62 9.43
C ALA A 21 21.80 14.12 9.14
N ARG A 22 20.79 14.95 9.44
CA ARG A 22 20.92 16.42 9.33
C ARG A 22 21.93 16.99 10.31
N ILE A 23 21.94 16.50 11.56
CA ILE A 23 22.93 16.89 12.57
C ILE A 23 24.35 16.48 12.12
N LEU A 24 24.51 15.27 11.58
CA LEU A 24 25.79 14.78 11.08
C LEU A 24 26.34 15.65 9.94
N VAL A 25 25.50 16.02 8.96
CA VAL A 25 25.92 16.93 7.88
C VAL A 25 26.18 18.34 8.40
N GLY A 26 25.37 18.83 9.35
CA GLY A 26 25.65 20.10 10.03
C GLY A 26 27.04 20.09 10.71
N TRP A 27 27.38 19.02 11.41
CA TRP A 27 28.68 18.83 12.04
C TRP A 27 29.81 18.72 11.01
N PHE A 28 29.59 18.01 9.90
CA PHE A 28 30.53 17.92 8.78
C PHE A 28 30.85 19.32 8.21
N VAL A 29 29.80 20.07 7.86
CA VAL A 29 29.94 21.43 7.30
C VAL A 29 30.64 22.35 8.29
N LEU A 30 30.28 22.30 9.57
CA LEU A 30 30.91 23.09 10.61
C LEU A 30 32.38 22.73 10.79
N THR A 31 32.70 21.44 10.92
CA THR A 31 34.06 20.96 11.17
C THR A 31 35.00 21.37 10.04
N TYR A 32 34.64 21.07 8.79
CA TYR A 32 35.48 21.46 7.65
C TYR A 32 35.51 22.97 7.42
N GLY A 33 34.48 23.70 7.84
CA GLY A 33 34.49 25.17 7.81
C GLY A 33 35.49 25.75 8.82
N VAL A 34 35.55 25.17 10.02
CA VAL A 34 36.55 25.53 11.02
C VAL A 34 37.96 25.20 10.51
N LEU A 35 38.17 24.01 9.94
CA LEU A 35 39.48 23.67 9.35
C LEU A 35 39.84 24.66 8.25
N ALA A 36 38.98 24.88 7.26
CA ALA A 36 39.22 25.83 6.17
C ALA A 36 39.56 27.25 6.65
N ALA A 37 38.94 27.72 7.75
CA ALA A 37 39.21 29.03 8.31
C ALA A 37 40.50 29.11 9.14
N THR A 38 40.92 28.00 9.75
CA THR A 38 42.06 27.94 10.69
C THR A 38 43.35 27.43 10.08
N THR A 39 43.27 26.68 8.99
CA THR A 39 44.42 26.09 8.29
C THR A 39 44.89 26.89 7.08
N ALA A 40 44.12 27.92 6.69
CA ALA A 40 44.40 28.76 5.54
C ALA A 40 45.74 29.49 5.65
N GLU A 41 46.58 29.31 4.64
CA GLU A 41 47.80 30.10 4.46
C GLU A 41 47.48 31.56 4.11
N PRO A 42 48.39 32.52 4.39
CA PRO A 42 48.22 33.92 4.02
C PRO A 42 47.89 34.08 2.52
N GLY A 43 46.69 34.59 2.22
CA GLY A 43 46.18 34.76 0.86
C GLY A 43 45.42 33.56 0.27
N GLY A 44 45.41 32.42 0.95
CA GLY A 44 44.73 31.18 0.49
C GLY A 44 43.28 31.04 0.96
N LEU A 45 42.79 31.89 1.87
CA LEU A 45 41.49 31.75 2.52
C LEU A 45 40.31 31.62 1.53
N LEU A 46 40.32 32.35 0.42
CA LEU A 46 39.25 32.27 -0.59
C LEU A 46 39.20 30.89 -1.27
N PHE A 47 40.36 30.28 -1.53
CA PHE A 47 40.46 28.94 -2.12
C PHE A 47 40.01 27.87 -1.13
N GLU A 48 40.38 28.00 0.14
CA GLU A 48 39.93 27.11 1.21
C GLU A 48 38.43 27.18 1.43
N LEU A 49 37.86 28.39 1.48
CA LEU A 49 36.41 28.58 1.60
C LEU A 49 35.65 28.09 0.34
N ALA A 50 36.22 28.26 -0.86
CA ALA A 50 35.63 27.70 -2.07
C ALA A 50 35.65 26.17 -2.07
N GLY A 51 36.76 25.56 -1.66
CA GLY A 51 36.85 24.10 -1.47
C GLY A 51 35.84 23.60 -0.43
N TRP A 52 35.70 24.30 0.69
CA TRP A 52 34.73 24.01 1.74
C TRP A 52 33.29 24.09 1.21
N ALA A 53 32.97 25.14 0.45
CA ALA A 53 31.64 25.31 -0.13
C ALA A 53 31.30 24.16 -1.08
N LEU A 54 32.24 23.73 -1.94
CA LEU A 54 32.03 22.61 -2.85
C LEU A 54 31.68 21.32 -2.11
N VAL A 55 32.49 20.91 -1.13
CA VAL A 55 32.23 19.67 -0.38
C VAL A 55 31.01 19.78 0.52
N SER A 56 30.68 20.97 1.02
CA SER A 56 29.49 21.22 1.84
C SER A 56 28.20 21.11 1.01
N ILE A 57 28.17 21.71 -0.19
CA ILE A 57 27.05 21.57 -1.12
C ILE A 57 26.88 20.10 -1.51
N ALA A 58 27.99 19.38 -1.74
CA ALA A 58 27.94 17.96 -2.04
C ALA A 58 27.38 17.14 -0.85
N ALA A 59 27.84 17.40 0.37
CA ALA A 59 27.35 16.73 1.58
C ALA A 59 25.86 16.99 1.84
N VAL A 60 25.39 18.23 1.64
CA VAL A 60 23.96 18.56 1.72
C VAL A 60 23.18 17.85 0.63
N GLY A 61 23.69 17.84 -0.60
CA GLY A 61 23.10 17.14 -1.75
C GLY A 61 22.91 15.64 -1.50
N VAL A 62 23.82 14.99 -0.75
CA VAL A 62 23.69 13.57 -0.38
C VAL A 62 22.39 13.32 0.38
N ILE A 63 21.95 14.26 1.21
CA ILE A 63 20.72 14.12 2.00
C ILE A 63 19.49 14.71 1.28
N THR A 64 19.65 15.78 0.52
CA THR A 64 18.49 16.49 -0.06
C THR A 64 18.09 15.98 -1.45
N ALA A 65 19.03 15.51 -2.28
CA ALA A 65 18.77 15.11 -3.67
C ALA A 65 17.84 13.89 -3.83
N VAL A 66 16.56 14.14 -4.13
CA VAL A 66 15.52 13.10 -4.31
C VAL A 66 15.91 12.08 -5.37
N GLY A 67 15.68 10.79 -5.09
CA GLY A 67 15.88 9.69 -6.03
C GLY A 67 16.99 8.73 -5.64
N ASP A 68 16.77 7.45 -5.93
CA ASP A 68 17.74 6.39 -5.68
C ASP A 68 17.81 5.44 -6.90
N PRO A 69 18.96 5.37 -7.61
CA PRO A 69 20.24 6.01 -7.32
C PRO A 69 20.23 7.54 -7.52
N LEU A 70 21.26 8.22 -6.99
CA LEU A 70 21.45 9.68 -7.14
C LEU A 70 21.16 10.17 -8.58
N PRO A 71 20.45 11.31 -8.74
CA PRO A 71 20.25 11.95 -10.04
C PRO A 71 21.58 12.28 -10.72
N LEU A 72 21.61 12.27 -12.06
CA LEU A 72 22.84 12.45 -12.83
C LEU A 72 23.52 13.80 -12.57
N GLY A 73 22.75 14.88 -12.44
CA GLY A 73 23.30 16.22 -12.15
C GLY A 73 24.04 16.26 -10.81
N TRP A 74 23.40 15.75 -9.74
CA TRP A 74 24.03 15.65 -8.43
C TRP A 74 25.22 14.67 -8.43
N THR A 75 25.12 13.57 -9.16
CA THR A 75 26.23 12.61 -9.29
C THR A 75 27.46 13.26 -9.93
N ALA A 76 27.28 13.96 -11.05
CA ALA A 76 28.36 14.64 -11.75
C ALA A 76 29.00 15.73 -10.86
N PHE A 77 28.17 16.54 -10.19
CA PHE A 77 28.64 17.55 -9.26
C PHE A 77 29.46 16.94 -8.12
N MET A 78 28.93 15.91 -7.43
CA MET A 78 29.62 15.27 -6.31
C MET A 78 30.93 14.59 -6.74
N THR A 79 30.97 13.99 -7.93
CA THR A 79 32.20 13.40 -8.48
C THR A 79 33.28 14.45 -8.76
N ALA A 80 32.90 15.67 -9.14
CA ALA A 80 33.84 16.76 -9.38
C ALA A 80 34.19 17.55 -8.10
N ALA A 81 33.26 17.63 -7.14
CA ALA A 81 33.38 18.49 -5.96
C ALA A 81 34.57 18.13 -5.08
N GLY A 82 34.78 16.83 -4.82
CA GLY A 82 35.92 16.38 -4.00
C GLY A 82 37.28 16.74 -4.61
N PRO A 83 37.59 16.24 -5.83
CA PRO A 83 38.83 16.59 -6.53
C PRO A 83 39.01 18.09 -6.76
N GLY A 84 37.92 18.81 -7.04
CA GLY A 84 37.95 20.27 -7.18
C GLY A 84 38.34 20.96 -5.87
N ALA A 85 37.77 20.56 -4.73
CA ALA A 85 38.14 21.08 -3.43
C ALA A 85 39.59 20.73 -3.05
N THR A 86 40.03 19.50 -3.33
CA THR A 86 41.42 19.09 -3.16
C THR A 86 42.37 19.96 -3.99
N LEU A 87 42.06 20.19 -5.28
CA LEU A 87 42.88 21.03 -6.15
C LEU A 87 42.98 22.47 -5.65
N LEU A 88 41.84 23.08 -5.29
CA LEU A 88 41.79 24.46 -4.80
C LEU A 88 42.66 24.64 -3.55
N VAL A 89 42.50 23.77 -2.56
CA VAL A 89 43.22 23.89 -1.29
C VAL A 89 44.70 23.55 -1.47
N LEU A 90 45.04 22.45 -2.15
CA LEU A 90 46.44 22.08 -2.36
C LEU A 90 47.22 23.13 -3.16
N SER A 91 46.56 23.91 -4.03
CA SER A 91 47.21 24.98 -4.80
C SER A 91 47.75 26.13 -3.96
N THR A 92 47.30 26.27 -2.71
CA THR A 92 47.72 27.33 -1.79
C THR A 92 48.62 26.85 -0.67
N LEU A 93 48.82 25.54 -0.53
CA LEU A 93 49.60 24.95 0.56
C LEU A 93 51.11 25.02 0.33
N PRO A 94 51.91 25.11 1.40
CA PRO A 94 53.37 25.03 1.31
C PRO A 94 53.83 23.62 0.91
N ALA A 95 55.10 23.51 0.51
CA ALA A 95 55.70 22.24 0.10
C ALA A 95 55.71 21.17 1.20
N THR A 96 55.48 21.50 2.46
CA THR A 96 55.33 20.57 3.59
C THR A 96 54.14 20.97 4.45
N PRO A 97 52.91 20.58 4.08
CA PRO A 97 51.72 20.98 4.81
C PRO A 97 51.57 20.20 6.13
N GLY A 98 50.84 20.81 7.07
CA GLY A 98 50.40 20.11 8.28
C GLY A 98 49.31 19.08 7.96
N ALA A 99 49.13 18.08 8.84
CA ALA A 99 48.13 17.03 8.64
C ALA A 99 46.69 17.58 8.52
N LEU A 100 46.37 18.66 9.25
CA LEU A 100 45.06 19.31 9.19
C LEU A 100 44.82 20.09 7.89
N GLN A 101 45.87 20.54 7.20
CA GLN A 101 45.75 21.22 5.90
C GLN A 101 45.34 20.28 4.77
N LEU A 102 45.49 18.96 4.97
CA LEU A 102 45.05 17.92 4.03
C LEU A 102 43.57 17.50 4.22
N TRP A 103 42.80 18.28 4.98
CA TRP A 103 41.37 18.06 5.22
C TRP A 103 40.49 17.84 3.96
N PRO A 104 40.80 18.39 2.77
CA PRO A 104 39.93 18.18 1.61
C PRO A 104 39.88 16.72 1.16
N LEU A 105 40.94 15.95 1.45
CA LEU A 105 40.97 14.52 1.16
C LEU A 105 39.91 13.79 1.99
N SER A 106 39.90 13.98 3.30
CA SER A 106 38.92 13.32 4.18
C SER A 106 37.49 13.79 3.92
N ALA A 107 37.29 15.07 3.55
CA ALA A 107 35.99 15.58 3.13
C ALA A 107 35.49 14.91 1.84
N SER A 108 36.39 14.78 0.84
CA SER A 108 36.10 14.08 -0.42
C SER A 108 35.78 12.61 -0.21
N THR A 109 36.50 11.95 0.70
CA THR A 109 36.26 10.56 1.10
C THR A 109 34.87 10.36 1.65
N ALA A 110 34.42 11.25 2.53
CA ALA A 110 33.08 11.15 3.11
C ALA A 110 32.01 11.26 2.01
N VAL A 111 32.12 12.24 1.11
CA VAL A 111 31.18 12.40 -0.01
C VAL A 111 31.19 11.16 -0.91
N ALA A 112 32.36 10.68 -1.33
CA ALA A 112 32.50 9.49 -2.18
C ALA A 112 31.93 8.22 -1.52
N THR A 113 32.16 8.06 -0.21
CA THR A 113 31.62 6.96 0.60
C THR A 113 30.10 6.97 0.56
N TYR A 114 29.47 8.12 0.79
CA TYR A 114 28.02 8.22 0.71
C TYR A 114 27.47 8.11 -0.71
N MET A 115 28.24 8.44 -1.75
CA MET A 115 27.86 8.14 -3.14
C MET A 115 27.78 6.62 -3.41
N CYS A 116 28.69 5.83 -2.83
CA CYS A 116 28.61 4.36 -2.88
C CYS A 116 27.32 3.86 -2.23
N VAL A 117 27.03 4.36 -1.02
CA VAL A 117 25.81 4.03 -0.27
C VAL A 117 24.54 4.42 -1.05
N ARG A 118 24.56 5.58 -1.73
CA ARG A 118 23.52 6.08 -2.65
C ARG A 118 23.52 5.43 -4.05
N GLY A 119 24.30 4.36 -4.27
CA GLY A 119 24.16 3.49 -5.45
C GLY A 119 24.92 3.97 -6.68
N ARG A 120 25.79 4.96 -6.52
CA ARG A 120 26.71 5.46 -7.54
C ARG A 120 28.15 5.10 -7.18
N THR A 121 28.39 3.84 -6.82
CA THR A 121 29.69 3.32 -6.39
C THR A 121 30.81 3.64 -7.37
N LEU A 122 30.60 3.43 -8.67
CA LEU A 122 31.62 3.73 -9.69
C LEU A 122 31.99 5.22 -9.72
N CYS A 123 31.01 6.11 -9.56
CA CYS A 123 31.24 7.56 -9.53
C CYS A 123 31.92 8.01 -8.24
N GLY A 124 31.65 7.35 -7.11
CA GLY A 124 32.37 7.56 -5.85
C GLY A 124 33.85 7.16 -5.98
N TRP A 125 34.13 6.00 -6.58
CA TRP A 125 35.50 5.58 -6.89
C TRP A 125 36.19 6.52 -7.87
N ALA A 126 35.50 6.97 -8.92
CA ALA A 126 36.05 7.95 -9.86
C ALA A 126 36.43 9.26 -9.15
N SER A 127 35.58 9.77 -8.25
CA SER A 127 35.87 10.93 -7.42
C SER A 127 37.13 10.73 -6.58
N MET A 128 37.25 9.56 -5.94
CA MET A 128 38.41 9.24 -5.09
C MET A 128 39.70 9.14 -5.90
N ILE A 129 39.68 8.41 -7.00
CA ILE A 129 40.84 8.24 -7.89
C ILE A 129 41.31 9.60 -8.42
N LEU A 130 40.36 10.48 -8.80
CA LEU A 130 40.70 11.81 -9.28
C LEU A 130 41.31 12.69 -8.16
N ALA A 131 40.80 12.62 -6.93
CA ALA A 131 41.38 13.33 -5.79
C ALA A 131 42.80 12.82 -5.43
N ILE A 132 43.03 11.51 -5.52
CA ILE A 132 44.35 10.89 -5.36
C ILE A 132 45.29 11.39 -6.47
N ALA A 133 44.84 11.41 -7.72
CA ALA A 133 45.64 11.89 -8.85
C ALA A 133 46.03 13.37 -8.67
N VAL A 134 45.09 14.23 -8.26
CA VAL A 134 45.37 15.64 -7.93
C VAL A 134 46.45 15.74 -6.85
N THR A 135 46.35 14.94 -5.80
CA THR A 135 47.31 14.94 -4.69
C THR A 135 48.69 14.42 -5.12
N MET A 136 48.75 13.40 -5.98
CA MET A 136 50.01 12.90 -6.54
C MET A 136 50.70 13.94 -7.42
N VAL A 137 49.93 14.65 -8.27
CA VAL A 137 50.45 15.73 -9.12
C VAL A 137 50.97 16.87 -8.25
N TRP A 138 50.20 17.32 -7.26
CA TRP A 138 50.63 18.36 -6.32
C TRP A 138 51.91 17.96 -5.58
N ALA A 139 51.99 16.74 -5.04
CA ALA A 139 53.17 16.26 -4.31
C ALA A 139 54.40 16.18 -5.22
N SER A 140 54.21 15.82 -6.50
CA SER A 140 55.30 15.82 -7.49
C SER A 140 55.80 17.23 -7.81
N VAL A 141 54.90 18.19 -8.02
CA VAL A 141 55.27 19.58 -8.33
C VAL A 141 55.89 20.27 -7.11
N SER A 142 55.48 19.90 -5.90
CA SER A 142 56.02 20.42 -4.64
C SER A 142 57.37 19.81 -4.23
N GLY A 143 57.92 18.87 -5.03
CA GLY A 143 59.22 18.24 -4.77
C GLY A 143 59.20 17.07 -3.78
N GLN A 144 58.04 16.69 -3.26
CA GLN A 144 57.89 15.52 -2.35
C GLN A 144 57.80 14.19 -3.11
N GLY A 145 57.45 14.24 -4.40
CA GLY A 145 57.30 13.09 -5.28
C GLY A 145 55.90 12.45 -5.22
N ALA A 146 55.50 11.83 -6.33
CA ALA A 146 54.17 11.23 -6.47
C ALA A 146 53.88 10.11 -5.44
N GLY A 147 54.90 9.41 -4.96
CA GLY A 147 54.78 8.37 -3.93
C GLY A 147 54.21 8.91 -2.62
N TYR A 148 54.65 10.09 -2.17
CA TYR A 148 54.11 10.73 -0.97
C TYR A 148 52.62 11.04 -1.11
N GLY A 149 52.22 11.64 -2.24
CA GLY A 149 50.82 11.98 -2.51
C GLY A 149 49.91 10.75 -2.52
N PHE A 150 50.42 9.60 -3.00
CA PHE A 150 49.70 8.33 -2.91
C PHE A 150 49.60 7.83 -1.46
N THR A 151 50.71 7.80 -0.71
CA THR A 151 50.75 7.32 0.68
C THR A 151 49.84 8.12 1.60
N VAL A 152 49.82 9.46 1.48
CA VAL A 152 48.96 10.31 2.32
C VAL A 152 47.47 10.14 1.98
N SER A 153 47.17 9.75 0.73
CA SER A 153 45.79 9.49 0.31
C SER A 153 45.32 8.07 0.64
N LEU A 154 46.24 7.12 0.86
CA LEU A 154 45.92 5.70 1.00
C LEU A 154 44.92 5.39 2.14
N ILE A 155 45.02 6.12 3.25
CA ILE A 155 44.13 5.97 4.41
C ILE A 155 42.65 6.23 4.07
N ASN A 156 42.40 7.02 3.02
CA ASN A 156 41.06 7.38 2.56
C ASN A 156 40.37 6.27 1.76
N LEU A 157 41.11 5.24 1.32
CA LEU A 157 40.51 4.11 0.60
C LEU A 157 39.71 3.19 1.51
N ALA A 158 40.13 3.03 2.77
CA ALA A 158 39.50 2.06 3.68
C ALA A 158 37.99 2.34 3.92
N PRO A 159 37.54 3.59 4.22
CA PRO A 159 36.12 3.90 4.32
C PRO A 159 35.35 3.63 3.02
N LEU A 160 35.95 3.92 1.86
CA LEU A 160 35.32 3.74 0.56
C LEU A 160 35.13 2.26 0.20
N VAL A 161 36.11 1.41 0.54
CA VAL A 161 36.02 -0.05 0.40
C VAL A 161 34.90 -0.57 1.30
N MET A 162 34.84 -0.16 2.56
CA MET A 162 33.75 -0.53 3.48
C MET A 162 32.37 -0.12 2.95
N ALA A 163 32.25 1.09 2.39
CA ALA A 163 31.02 1.57 1.77
C ALA A 163 30.63 0.79 0.51
N THR A 164 31.62 0.30 -0.24
CA THR A 164 31.41 -0.56 -1.41
C THR A 164 30.79 -1.89 -0.99
N PHE A 165 31.32 -2.52 0.06
CA PHE A 165 30.72 -3.74 0.64
C PHE A 165 29.29 -3.50 1.11
N PHE A 166 29.04 -2.38 1.81
CA PHE A 166 27.68 -2.02 2.23
C PHE A 166 26.73 -1.89 1.02
N ALA A 167 27.16 -1.19 -0.03
CA ALA A 167 26.37 -0.94 -1.23
C ALA A 167 26.04 -2.22 -2.01
N TRP A 168 26.93 -3.21 -2.02
CA TRP A 168 26.75 -4.45 -2.78
C TRP A 168 26.12 -5.59 -1.99
N THR A 169 26.33 -5.66 -0.68
CA THR A 169 25.85 -6.77 0.15
C THR A 169 24.59 -6.42 0.91
N ILE A 170 24.57 -5.29 1.61
CA ILE A 170 23.49 -4.95 2.54
C ILE A 170 22.30 -4.34 1.82
N ARG A 171 22.56 -3.47 0.83
CA ARG A 171 21.50 -2.75 0.14
C ARG A 171 20.55 -3.64 -0.67
N PRO A 172 21.01 -4.61 -1.48
CA PRO A 172 20.08 -5.51 -2.18
C PRO A 172 19.24 -6.34 -1.20
N ALA A 173 19.87 -6.91 -0.16
CA ALA A 173 19.18 -7.70 0.85
C ALA A 173 18.11 -6.89 1.61
N ALA A 174 18.42 -5.64 1.97
CA ALA A 174 17.45 -4.74 2.60
C ALA A 174 16.25 -4.48 1.68
N ARG A 175 16.48 -4.16 0.41
CA ARG A 175 15.40 -3.96 -0.57
C ARG A 175 14.52 -5.19 -0.70
N ASP A 176 15.11 -6.38 -0.78
CA ASP A 176 14.39 -7.63 -0.94
C ASP A 176 13.51 -7.95 0.28
N ILE A 177 14.00 -7.69 1.51
CA ILE A 177 13.22 -7.85 2.74
C ILE A 177 11.97 -6.95 2.74
N PHE A 178 12.10 -5.69 2.30
CA PHE A 178 10.97 -4.77 2.25
C PHE A 178 9.93 -5.18 1.20
N LEU A 179 10.38 -5.61 0.01
CA LEU A 179 9.50 -6.14 -1.01
C LEU A 179 8.75 -7.39 -0.52
N LEU A 180 9.45 -8.30 0.18
CA LEU A 180 8.85 -9.48 0.78
C LEU A 180 7.84 -9.13 1.88
N ARG A 181 8.11 -8.11 2.71
CA ARG A 181 7.15 -7.62 3.70
C ARG A 181 5.88 -7.08 3.05
N LEU A 182 6.02 -6.26 2.01
CA LEU A 182 4.88 -5.71 1.28
C LEU A 182 4.03 -6.83 0.65
N GLN A 183 4.69 -7.80 0.02
CA GLN A 183 4.02 -8.99 -0.52
C GLN A 183 3.35 -9.82 0.58
N GLY A 184 4.01 -9.97 1.73
CA GLY A 184 3.45 -10.66 2.90
C GLY A 184 2.18 -10.00 3.42
N THR A 185 2.15 -8.66 3.51
CA THR A 185 0.95 -7.94 3.93
C THR A 185 -0.20 -8.10 2.93
N GLN A 186 0.08 -8.07 1.63
CA GLN A 186 -0.93 -8.28 0.59
C GLN A 186 -1.48 -9.71 0.62
N ARG A 187 -0.61 -10.71 0.79
CA ARG A 187 -1.02 -12.12 0.93
C ARG A 187 -1.87 -12.34 2.18
N ALA A 188 -1.48 -11.77 3.32
CA ALA A 188 -2.25 -11.87 4.56
C ALA A 188 -3.65 -11.26 4.40
N ALA A 189 -3.78 -10.13 3.71
CA ALA A 189 -5.08 -9.52 3.41
C ALA A 189 -5.94 -10.41 2.50
N ALA A 190 -5.35 -10.99 1.44
CA ALA A 190 -6.05 -11.90 0.54
C ALA A 190 -6.50 -13.19 1.25
N GLU A 191 -5.63 -13.77 2.09
CA GLU A 191 -5.96 -14.94 2.91
C GLU A 191 -7.09 -14.64 3.91
N ALA A 192 -7.09 -13.46 4.54
CA ALA A 192 -8.16 -13.04 5.45
C ALA A 192 -9.51 -12.91 4.71
N ALA A 193 -9.51 -12.29 3.52
CA ALA A 193 -10.71 -12.19 2.70
C ALA A 193 -11.23 -13.58 2.26
N HIS A 194 -10.33 -14.49 1.87
CA HIS A 194 -10.70 -15.85 1.51
C HIS A 194 -11.28 -16.63 2.69
N ARG A 195 -10.68 -16.51 3.89
CA ARG A 195 -11.22 -17.11 5.12
C ARG A 195 -12.60 -16.57 5.46
N ALA A 196 -12.84 -15.27 5.32
CA ALA A 196 -14.16 -14.69 5.57
C ALA A 196 -15.24 -15.28 4.64
N VAL A 197 -14.91 -15.51 3.36
CA VAL A 197 -15.83 -16.17 2.41
C VAL A 197 -16.12 -17.61 2.82
N LEU A 198 -15.10 -18.36 3.27
CA LEU A 198 -15.27 -19.74 3.73
C LEU A 198 -16.11 -19.81 5.02
N ASP A 199 -15.83 -18.95 6.00
CA ASP A 199 -16.61 -18.87 7.24
C ASP A 199 -18.09 -18.56 6.98
N GLU A 200 -18.37 -17.63 6.05
CA GLU A 200 -19.74 -17.30 5.68
C GLU A 200 -20.45 -18.47 4.98
N ARG A 201 -19.74 -19.16 4.08
CA ARG A 201 -20.26 -20.37 3.43
C ARG A 201 -20.56 -21.48 4.46
N ASP A 202 -19.68 -21.68 5.43
CA ASP A 202 -19.88 -22.70 6.48
C ASP A 202 -21.07 -22.35 7.38
N ARG A 203 -21.27 -21.08 7.74
CA ARG A 203 -22.48 -20.61 8.46
C ARG A 203 -23.76 -20.89 7.67
N GLN A 204 -23.76 -20.59 6.38
CA GLN A 204 -24.93 -20.84 5.51
C GLN A 204 -25.23 -22.34 5.41
N LEU A 205 -24.20 -23.20 5.30
CA LEU A 205 -24.38 -24.65 5.29
C LEU A 205 -24.97 -25.18 6.60
N VAL A 206 -24.51 -24.70 7.76
CA VAL A 206 -25.08 -25.09 9.06
C VAL A 206 -26.55 -24.69 9.17
N GLY A 207 -26.90 -23.48 8.71
CA GLY A 207 -28.30 -23.02 8.66
C GLY A 207 -29.17 -23.90 7.77
N LEU A 208 -28.70 -24.23 6.57
CA LEU A 208 -29.40 -25.13 5.64
C LEU A 208 -29.59 -26.52 6.22
N ASP A 209 -28.54 -27.07 6.84
CA ASP A 209 -28.57 -28.40 7.45
C ASP A 209 -29.59 -28.46 8.59
N THR A 210 -29.63 -27.44 9.45
CA THR A 210 -30.60 -27.36 10.55
C THR A 210 -32.04 -27.36 10.06
N LEU A 211 -32.34 -26.71 8.95
CA LEU A 211 -33.68 -26.62 8.38
C LEU A 211 -34.09 -27.90 7.62
N ALA A 212 -33.19 -28.47 6.83
CA ALA A 212 -33.53 -29.57 5.91
C ALA A 212 -33.37 -30.96 6.53
N ARG A 213 -32.41 -31.15 7.44
CA ARG A 213 -32.05 -32.46 8.00
C ARG A 213 -33.25 -33.23 8.59
N PRO A 214 -34.14 -32.65 9.41
CA PRO A 214 -35.23 -33.41 10.04
C PRO A 214 -36.21 -34.04 9.03
N LEU A 215 -36.54 -33.32 7.96
CA LEU A 215 -37.44 -33.84 6.91
C LEU A 215 -36.73 -34.83 5.99
N LEU A 216 -35.45 -34.61 5.68
CA LEU A 216 -34.65 -35.57 4.93
C LEU A 216 -34.49 -36.90 5.68
N GLU A 217 -34.28 -36.85 7.01
CA GLU A 217 -34.25 -38.04 7.87
C GLU A 217 -35.61 -38.74 7.90
N ARG A 218 -36.73 -37.99 7.96
CA ARG A 218 -38.07 -38.59 7.88
C ARG A 218 -38.33 -39.32 6.56
N LEU A 219 -37.83 -38.81 5.45
CA LEU A 219 -37.95 -39.46 4.13
C LEU A 219 -37.18 -40.80 4.01
N THR A 220 -36.28 -41.11 4.96
CA THR A 220 -35.60 -42.41 5.00
C THR A 220 -36.45 -43.53 5.62
N ASP A 221 -37.56 -43.17 6.29
CA ASP A 221 -38.47 -44.14 6.88
C ASP A 221 -39.28 -44.85 5.78
N PRO A 222 -39.41 -46.20 5.82
CA PRO A 222 -40.18 -46.96 4.83
C PRO A 222 -41.71 -46.72 4.88
N SER A 223 -42.23 -46.00 5.88
CA SER A 223 -43.65 -45.64 5.97
C SER A 223 -44.05 -44.55 4.96
N ALA A 224 -45.26 -44.65 4.42
CA ALA A 224 -45.77 -43.65 3.48
C ALA A 224 -46.01 -42.30 4.18
N LEU A 225 -45.64 -41.21 3.51
CA LEU A 225 -45.91 -39.85 3.99
C LEU A 225 -47.41 -39.59 4.09
N SER A 226 -47.82 -39.09 5.26
CA SER A 226 -49.13 -38.51 5.47
C SER A 226 -49.32 -37.24 4.64
N ASP A 227 -50.57 -36.83 4.43
CA ASP A 227 -50.88 -35.61 3.67
C ASP A 227 -50.30 -34.35 4.35
N GLU A 228 -50.21 -34.35 5.69
CA GLU A 228 -49.62 -33.25 6.45
C GLU A 228 -48.10 -33.16 6.24
N GLU A 229 -47.40 -34.29 6.22
CA GLU A 229 -45.96 -34.33 5.94
C GLU A 229 -45.67 -33.91 4.49
N ARG A 230 -46.53 -34.26 3.52
CA ARG A 230 -46.37 -33.78 2.13
C ARG A 230 -46.53 -32.26 2.04
N ARG A 231 -47.50 -31.68 2.75
CA ARG A 231 -47.63 -30.22 2.83
C ARG A 231 -46.41 -29.58 3.48
N ALA A 232 -45.92 -30.14 4.58
CA ALA A 232 -44.72 -29.65 5.26
C ALA A 232 -43.49 -29.67 4.35
N CYS A 233 -43.30 -30.73 3.55
CA CYS A 233 -42.24 -30.82 2.54
C CYS A 233 -42.36 -29.72 1.48
N GLY A 234 -43.56 -29.50 0.93
CA GLY A 234 -43.79 -28.45 -0.07
C GLY A 234 -43.55 -27.04 0.48
N LEU A 235 -43.91 -26.79 1.74
CA LEU A 235 -43.63 -25.52 2.40
C LEU A 235 -42.14 -25.30 2.65
N LEU A 236 -41.40 -26.35 3.08
CA LEU A 236 -39.95 -26.27 3.25
C LEU A 236 -39.25 -26.03 1.91
N GLU A 237 -39.62 -26.74 0.85
CA GLU A 237 -39.07 -26.53 -0.49
C GLU A 237 -39.27 -25.08 -0.95
N ALA A 238 -40.50 -24.56 -0.79
CA ALA A 238 -40.81 -23.18 -1.16
C ALA A 238 -39.97 -22.17 -0.35
N GLN A 239 -39.80 -22.40 0.96
CA GLN A 239 -38.93 -21.59 1.81
C GLN A 239 -37.46 -21.62 1.36
N LEU A 240 -36.92 -22.81 1.03
CA LEU A 240 -35.55 -22.96 0.53
C LEU A 240 -35.36 -22.30 -0.83
N ARG A 241 -36.37 -22.36 -1.70
CA ARG A 241 -36.32 -21.69 -3.00
C ARG A 241 -36.34 -20.17 -2.84
N ASP A 242 -37.15 -19.65 -1.93
CA ASP A 242 -37.21 -18.21 -1.65
C ASP A 242 -35.93 -17.70 -1.00
N SER A 243 -35.31 -18.45 -0.08
CA SER A 243 -34.05 -18.02 0.54
C SER A 243 -32.91 -17.88 -0.47
N LEU A 244 -32.96 -18.64 -1.57
CA LEU A 244 -32.04 -18.52 -2.70
C LEU A 244 -32.41 -17.41 -3.69
N ARG A 245 -33.70 -17.24 -4.01
CA ARG A 245 -34.19 -16.28 -5.04
C ARG A 245 -34.44 -14.88 -4.51
N ALA A 246 -34.62 -14.74 -3.20
CA ALA A 246 -35.02 -13.50 -2.53
C ALA A 246 -34.22 -13.29 -1.22
N ARG A 247 -32.89 -13.23 -1.32
CA ARG A 247 -31.98 -13.27 -0.15
C ARG A 247 -32.23 -12.13 0.83
N SER A 248 -32.43 -10.89 0.36
CA SER A 248 -32.72 -9.74 1.24
C SER A 248 -34.06 -9.86 1.98
N LEU A 249 -34.99 -10.68 1.47
CA LEU A 249 -36.30 -10.94 2.07
C LEU A 249 -36.34 -12.24 2.90
N ALA A 250 -35.23 -12.98 2.98
CA ALA A 250 -35.11 -14.23 3.74
C ALA A 250 -34.95 -14.01 5.24
N VAL A 251 -35.72 -13.07 5.80
CA VAL A 251 -35.75 -12.75 7.24
C VAL A 251 -36.92 -13.47 7.94
N PRO A 252 -36.85 -13.73 9.26
CA PRO A 252 -37.85 -14.55 9.96
C PRO A 252 -39.29 -14.05 9.79
N VAL A 253 -39.52 -12.74 9.85
CA VAL A 253 -40.86 -12.15 9.74
C VAL A 253 -41.51 -12.39 8.39
N VAL A 254 -40.77 -12.19 7.29
CA VAL A 254 -41.26 -12.44 5.92
C VAL A 254 -41.43 -13.93 5.66
N THR A 255 -40.51 -14.74 6.18
CA THR A 255 -40.55 -16.20 6.02
C THR A 255 -41.81 -16.79 6.67
N GLU A 256 -42.15 -16.34 7.88
CA GLU A 256 -43.35 -16.80 8.59
C GLU A 256 -44.63 -16.29 7.91
N ALA A 257 -44.67 -15.01 7.51
CA ALA A 257 -45.81 -14.44 6.78
C ALA A 257 -46.05 -15.18 5.44
N ALA A 258 -44.99 -15.49 4.69
CA ALA A 258 -45.08 -16.25 3.45
C ALA A 258 -45.53 -17.70 3.67
N ARG A 259 -45.07 -18.34 4.75
CA ARG A 259 -45.52 -19.68 5.14
C ARG A 259 -47.01 -19.68 5.50
N SER A 260 -47.46 -18.70 6.28
CA SER A 260 -48.86 -18.51 6.64
C SER A 260 -49.74 -18.28 5.40
N ALA A 261 -49.32 -17.41 4.48
CA ALA A 261 -50.01 -17.15 3.22
C ALA A 261 -50.16 -18.41 2.36
N ARG A 262 -49.08 -19.19 2.21
CA ARG A 262 -49.13 -20.48 1.50
C ARG A 262 -50.02 -21.50 2.20
N GLY A 263 -50.04 -21.51 3.53
CA GLY A 263 -50.95 -22.34 4.31
C GLY A 263 -52.43 -22.04 4.04
N ARG A 264 -52.75 -20.79 3.67
CA ARG A 264 -54.09 -20.38 3.21
C ARG A 264 -54.39 -20.73 1.75
N GLY A 265 -53.40 -21.23 1.00
CA GLY A 265 -53.53 -21.56 -0.42
C GLY A 265 -53.15 -20.44 -1.39
N VAL A 266 -52.47 -19.39 -0.92
CA VAL A 266 -51.93 -18.31 -1.77
C VAL A 266 -50.64 -18.78 -2.45
N ASP A 267 -50.53 -18.55 -3.77
CA ASP A 267 -49.29 -18.79 -4.51
C ASP A 267 -48.34 -17.58 -4.38
N VAL A 268 -47.26 -17.74 -3.62
CA VAL A 268 -46.32 -16.66 -3.29
C VAL A 268 -45.01 -16.81 -4.07
N MET A 269 -44.62 -15.76 -4.80
CA MET A 269 -43.34 -15.65 -5.49
C MET A 269 -42.55 -14.43 -5.00
N LEU A 270 -41.41 -14.68 -4.36
CA LEU A 270 -40.47 -13.64 -3.93
C LEU A 270 -39.26 -13.60 -4.88
N LEU A 271 -38.83 -12.40 -5.26
CA LEU A 271 -37.72 -12.15 -6.18
C LEU A 271 -36.86 -11.01 -5.66
N ASP A 272 -35.55 -11.16 -5.76
CA ASP A 272 -34.58 -10.13 -5.39
C ASP A 272 -33.54 -9.91 -6.48
N ASP A 273 -33.52 -8.71 -7.05
CA ASP A 273 -32.51 -8.27 -8.02
C ASP A 273 -31.44 -7.35 -7.38
N HIS A 274 -31.19 -7.46 -6.08
CA HIS A 274 -30.11 -6.77 -5.34
C HIS A 274 -30.30 -5.25 -5.15
N GLY A 275 -31.53 -4.75 -5.24
CA GLY A 275 -31.82 -3.32 -5.03
C GLY A 275 -31.53 -2.81 -3.61
N LEU A 276 -31.50 -3.70 -2.63
CA LEU A 276 -31.36 -3.36 -1.21
C LEU A 276 -29.94 -3.52 -0.66
N ASP A 277 -28.99 -4.07 -1.43
CA ASP A 277 -27.64 -4.43 -0.94
C ASP A 277 -26.85 -3.25 -0.36
N ASN A 278 -27.14 -2.02 -0.80
CA ASN A 278 -26.51 -0.78 -0.30
C ASN A 278 -27.51 0.17 0.39
N ALA A 279 -28.73 -0.29 0.67
CA ALA A 279 -29.76 0.55 1.28
C ALA A 279 -29.50 0.76 2.79
N PRO A 280 -29.86 1.93 3.36
CA PRO A 280 -29.82 2.13 4.82
C PRO A 280 -30.71 1.14 5.56
N ALA A 281 -30.30 0.71 6.76
CA ALA A 281 -31.03 -0.27 7.58
C ALA A 281 -32.52 0.08 7.76
N ASP A 282 -32.83 1.35 8.08
CA ASP A 282 -34.20 1.82 8.26
C ASP A 282 -35.08 1.61 7.01
N THR A 283 -34.49 1.68 5.81
CA THR A 283 -35.20 1.47 4.54
C THR A 283 -35.47 -0.01 4.31
N VAL A 284 -34.48 -0.86 4.62
CA VAL A 284 -34.64 -2.32 4.56
C VAL A 284 -35.75 -2.76 5.51
N ASP A 285 -35.76 -2.27 6.75
CA ASP A 285 -36.78 -2.62 7.75
C ASP A 285 -38.20 -2.19 7.33
N ARG A 286 -38.35 -1.00 6.73
CA ARG A 286 -39.65 -0.56 6.17
C ARG A 286 -40.14 -1.45 5.04
N ILE A 287 -39.26 -1.81 4.11
CA ILE A 287 -39.60 -2.69 2.99
C ILE A 287 -39.99 -4.07 3.53
N VAL A 288 -39.21 -4.63 4.46
CA VAL A 288 -39.50 -5.90 5.14
C VAL A 288 -40.88 -5.87 5.82
N GLY A 289 -41.20 -4.80 6.55
CA GLY A 289 -42.51 -4.63 7.17
C GLY A 289 -43.66 -4.59 6.16
N THR A 290 -43.48 -3.81 5.08
CA THR A 290 -44.46 -3.68 3.99
C THR A 290 -44.71 -5.02 3.27
N VAL A 291 -43.65 -5.80 3.08
CA VAL A 291 -43.72 -7.15 2.50
C VAL A 291 -44.51 -8.08 3.41
N ALA A 292 -44.24 -8.07 4.72
CA ALA A 292 -44.97 -8.89 5.69
C ALA A 292 -46.46 -8.53 5.71
N GLU A 293 -46.80 -7.24 5.75
CA GLU A 293 -48.20 -6.77 5.69
C GLU A 293 -48.91 -7.19 4.40
N SER A 294 -48.21 -7.13 3.26
CA SER A 294 -48.77 -7.56 1.96
C SER A 294 -49.04 -9.07 1.92
N LEU A 295 -48.17 -9.87 2.55
CA LEU A 295 -48.34 -11.32 2.68
C LEU A 295 -49.49 -11.67 3.62
N ASP A 296 -49.63 -10.96 4.74
CA ASP A 296 -50.68 -11.21 5.73
C ASP A 296 -52.08 -10.79 5.23
N SER A 297 -52.17 -9.68 4.49
CA SER A 297 -53.44 -9.17 3.93
C SER A 297 -53.97 -9.96 2.73
N THR A 298 -53.15 -10.82 2.11
CA THR A 298 -53.57 -11.59 0.94
C THR A 298 -54.25 -12.89 1.37
N GLU A 299 -55.54 -13.03 1.06
CA GLU A 299 -56.35 -14.20 1.44
C GLU A 299 -56.45 -15.27 0.34
N SER A 300 -56.31 -14.91 -0.93
CA SER A 300 -56.40 -15.85 -2.06
C SER A 300 -55.66 -15.34 -3.31
N GLY A 301 -55.38 -16.24 -4.25
CA GLY A 301 -54.75 -15.92 -5.54
C GLY A 301 -53.23 -16.05 -5.54
N THR A 302 -52.57 -15.30 -6.42
CA THR A 302 -51.11 -15.27 -6.59
C THR A 302 -50.56 -13.91 -6.14
N LEU A 303 -49.49 -13.92 -5.35
CA LEU A 303 -48.79 -12.72 -4.88
C LEU A 303 -47.31 -12.79 -5.29
N THR A 304 -46.89 -11.83 -6.11
CA THR A 304 -45.50 -11.67 -6.55
C THR A 304 -44.90 -10.41 -5.95
N ILE A 305 -43.80 -10.56 -5.21
CA ILE A 305 -43.04 -9.44 -4.64
C ILE A 305 -41.64 -9.47 -5.25
N ARG A 306 -41.22 -8.35 -5.82
CA ARG A 306 -39.93 -8.22 -6.48
C ARG A 306 -39.19 -6.97 -6.02
N ILE A 307 -38.01 -7.17 -5.46
CA ILE A 307 -37.02 -6.11 -5.28
C ILE A 307 -36.36 -5.83 -6.63
N LEU A 308 -36.32 -4.57 -7.02
CA LEU A 308 -35.81 -4.14 -8.33
C LEU A 308 -34.28 -3.94 -8.30
N PRO A 309 -33.60 -3.95 -9.47
CA PRO A 309 -32.16 -3.70 -9.54
C PRO A 309 -31.77 -2.31 -9.01
N PRO A 310 -30.53 -2.15 -8.51
CA PRO A 310 -30.04 -0.86 -8.04
C PRO A 310 -30.08 0.21 -9.13
N GLY A 311 -30.44 1.45 -8.75
CA GLY A 311 -30.54 2.59 -9.67
C GLY A 311 -31.87 2.76 -10.40
N ARG A 312 -32.88 1.92 -10.09
CA ARG A 312 -34.27 2.15 -10.49
C ARG A 312 -34.91 3.22 -9.62
N GLU A 313 -35.89 3.92 -10.18
CA GLU A 313 -36.72 4.91 -9.47
C GLU A 313 -37.53 4.28 -8.32
N TRP A 314 -37.84 2.99 -8.42
CA TRP A 314 -38.60 2.23 -7.44
C TRP A 314 -37.76 1.09 -6.88
N LEU A 315 -37.97 0.77 -5.61
CA LEU A 315 -37.24 -0.29 -4.90
C LEU A 315 -37.96 -1.64 -4.98
N MET A 316 -39.29 -1.63 -4.96
CA MET A 316 -40.08 -2.86 -4.88
C MET A 316 -41.38 -2.75 -5.69
N THR A 317 -41.77 -3.88 -6.29
CA THR A 317 -43.10 -4.04 -6.88
C THR A 317 -43.82 -5.22 -6.23
N VAL A 318 -45.09 -5.02 -5.90
CA VAL A 318 -46.01 -6.06 -5.41
C VAL A 318 -47.12 -6.21 -6.45
N VAL A 319 -47.32 -7.43 -6.93
CA VAL A 319 -48.37 -7.77 -7.91
C VAL A 319 -49.23 -8.87 -7.31
N GLN A 320 -50.52 -8.59 -7.12
CA GLN A 320 -51.52 -9.54 -6.65
C GLN A 320 -52.48 -9.87 -7.78
N SER A 321 -52.78 -11.15 -7.99
CA SER A 321 -53.72 -11.62 -8.99
C SER A 321 -54.74 -12.56 -8.35
N ALA A 322 -56.03 -12.23 -8.47
CA ALA A 322 -57.13 -13.04 -7.98
C ALA A 322 -58.26 -13.09 -9.02
N GLY A 323 -58.34 -14.20 -9.77
CA GLY A 323 -59.24 -14.30 -10.91
C GLY A 323 -58.79 -13.42 -12.07
N ASP A 324 -59.67 -12.52 -12.54
CA ASP A 324 -59.41 -11.58 -13.65
C ASP A 324 -58.88 -10.21 -13.17
N VAL A 325 -58.74 -10.03 -11.85
CA VAL A 325 -58.31 -8.77 -11.23
C VAL A 325 -56.81 -8.84 -10.92
N ILE A 326 -56.05 -7.89 -11.45
CA ILE A 326 -54.61 -7.73 -11.20
C ILE A 326 -54.40 -6.39 -10.48
N ASP A 327 -53.91 -6.43 -9.25
CA ASP A 327 -53.52 -5.24 -8.49
C ASP A 327 -51.99 -5.11 -8.47
N ARG A 328 -51.45 -4.01 -9.00
CA ARG A 328 -50.02 -3.72 -8.97
C ARG A 328 -49.72 -2.48 -8.12
N ARG A 329 -48.89 -2.68 -7.11
CA ARG A 329 -48.37 -1.65 -6.20
C ARG A 329 -46.86 -1.48 -6.37
N VAL A 330 -46.39 -0.25 -6.30
CA VAL A 330 -44.98 0.11 -6.45
C VAL A 330 -44.53 0.97 -5.28
N TYR A 331 -43.34 0.66 -4.75
CA TYR A 331 -42.80 1.26 -3.54
C TYR A 331 -41.39 1.81 -3.80
N ASP A 332 -41.12 2.99 -3.26
CA ASP A 332 -39.77 3.59 -3.18
C ASP A 332 -39.20 3.47 -1.76
N SER A 333 -38.18 4.26 -1.44
CA SER A 333 -37.61 4.31 -0.09
C SER A 333 -38.57 4.92 0.94
N ASP A 334 -39.51 5.76 0.54
CA ASP A 334 -40.34 6.57 1.43
C ASP A 334 -41.76 5.99 1.63
N GLY A 335 -42.20 5.07 0.77
CA GLY A 335 -43.44 4.30 0.92
C GLY A 335 -44.11 3.90 -0.40
N LEU A 336 -45.43 3.70 -0.36
CA LEU A 336 -46.24 3.40 -1.54
C LEU A 336 -46.37 4.66 -2.41
N LEU A 337 -45.91 4.61 -3.65
CA LEU A 337 -45.99 5.74 -4.59
C LEU A 337 -47.15 5.64 -5.59
N GLY A 338 -47.60 4.41 -5.93
CA GLY A 338 -48.58 4.23 -7.00
C GLY A 338 -49.30 2.90 -6.96
N HIS A 339 -50.58 2.95 -7.33
CA HIS A 339 -51.53 1.84 -7.47
C HIS A 339 -52.01 1.80 -8.92
N VAL A 340 -51.89 0.65 -9.57
CA VAL A 340 -52.40 0.42 -10.93
C VAL A 340 -53.30 -0.81 -10.87
N SER A 341 -54.62 -0.56 -10.89
CA SER A 341 -55.68 -1.58 -11.01
C SER A 341 -55.98 -1.94 -12.46
#